data_AF-A0A6G6WKZ0-F1
#
_entry.id   AF-A0A6G6WKZ0-F1
#
_cell.length_a   1.000
_cell.length_b   1.000
_cell.length_c   1.000
_cell.angle_alpha   90.00
_cell.angle_beta   90.00
_cell.angle_gamma   90.00
#
_symmetry.space_group_name_H-M   'P 1'
#
loop_
_entity.id
_entity.type
_entity.pdbx_description
1 polymer ?
#
loop_
_entity_poly.entity_id
_entity_poly.type
_entity_poly.pdbx_seq_one_letter_code
_entity_poly.pdbx_strand_id
1 'polypeptide(L)'
;MARAVRAAYAAQEAERYGRPWSREEIMLGFLGDVGDLAKLVQGKEGVRPRADLDDALAHELADCLWCVMTLADAYGVDLERAFVATMAELGRAIDDE
;
A
#
# COMPACT_ATOMS: atom_id res chain seq x y z
N MET A 1 -2.07 0.55 -14.70
CA MET A 1 -0.71 0.00 -14.45
C MET A 1 -0.68 -0.90 -13.22
N ALA A 2 -1.14 -0.45 -12.04
CA ALA A 2 -1.14 -1.25 -10.80
C ALA A 2 -1.71 -2.68 -10.94
N ARG A 3 -2.93 -2.83 -11.51
CA ARG A 3 -3.54 -4.13 -11.81
C ARG A 3 -2.69 -5.03 -12.72
N ALA A 4 -2.07 -4.45 -13.74
CA ALA A 4 -1.25 -5.20 -14.70
C ALA A 4 0.01 -5.74 -14.03
N VAL A 5 0.63 -4.93 -13.16
CA VAL A 5 1.75 -5.37 -12.31
C VAL A 5 1.30 -6.50 -11.38
N ARG A 6 0.14 -6.37 -10.72
CA ARG A 6 -0.39 -7.45 -9.87
C ARG A 6 -0.65 -8.74 -10.64
N ALA A 7 -1.20 -8.65 -11.86
CA ALA A 7 -1.41 -9.81 -12.71
C ALA A 7 -0.09 -10.49 -13.11
N ALA A 8 0.98 -9.72 -13.36
CA ALA A 8 2.30 -10.27 -13.63
C ALA A 8 2.88 -11.02 -12.41
N TYR A 9 2.77 -10.45 -11.21
CA TYR A 9 3.14 -11.16 -9.98
C TYR A 9 2.32 -12.43 -9.76
N ALA A 10 1.00 -12.38 -9.98
CA ALA A 10 0.13 -13.54 -9.85
C ALA A 10 0.54 -14.69 -10.80
N ALA A 11 0.96 -14.37 -12.02
CA ALA A 11 1.49 -15.35 -12.97
C ALA A 11 2.81 -15.96 -12.48
N GLN A 12 3.73 -15.12 -11.98
CA GLN A 12 5.01 -15.58 -11.42
C GLN A 12 4.81 -16.47 -10.17
N GLU A 13 3.88 -16.11 -9.31
CA GLU A 13 3.50 -16.88 -8.12
C GLU A 13 2.91 -18.24 -8.53
N ALA A 14 2.05 -18.27 -9.54
CA ALA A 14 1.49 -19.51 -10.07
C ALA A 14 2.58 -20.43 -10.64
N GLU A 15 3.57 -19.89 -11.35
CA GLU A 15 4.72 -20.64 -11.85
C GLU A 15 5.58 -21.19 -10.71
N ARG A 16 5.86 -20.38 -9.69
CA ARG A 16 6.79 -20.74 -8.62
C ARG A 16 6.18 -21.59 -7.51
N TYR A 17 4.92 -21.36 -7.18
CA TYR A 17 4.25 -21.92 -6.01
C TYR A 17 2.99 -22.74 -6.37
N GLY A 18 2.66 -22.85 -7.67
CA GLY A 18 1.50 -23.61 -8.16
C GLY A 18 0.16 -22.89 -8.03
N ARG A 19 0.12 -21.70 -7.41
CA ARG A 19 -1.04 -20.81 -7.32
C ARG A 19 -0.61 -19.36 -7.10
N PRO A 20 -1.44 -18.37 -7.47
CA PRO A 20 -1.24 -17.01 -7.00
C PRO A 20 -1.41 -16.91 -5.48
N TRP A 21 -0.86 -15.86 -4.89
CA TRP A 21 -1.08 -15.51 -3.50
C TRP A 21 -2.56 -15.28 -3.22
N SER A 22 -3.00 -15.73 -2.04
CA SER A 22 -4.33 -15.50 -1.51
C SER A 22 -4.49 -14.03 -1.07
N ARG A 23 -5.72 -13.61 -0.78
CA ARG A 23 -5.97 -12.24 -0.30
C ARG A 23 -5.31 -11.99 1.06
N GLU A 24 -5.28 -13.01 1.91
CA GLU A 24 -4.61 -12.99 3.20
C GLU A 24 -3.09 -12.86 3.03
N GLU A 25 -2.48 -13.57 2.08
CA GLU A 25 -1.05 -13.45 1.77
C GLU A 25 -0.70 -12.07 1.20
N ILE A 26 -1.56 -11.50 0.35
CA ILE A 26 -1.41 -10.11 -0.13
C ILE A 26 -1.46 -9.13 1.05
N MET A 27 -2.41 -9.29 1.97
CA MET A 27 -2.52 -8.44 3.17
C MET A 27 -1.29 -8.59 4.08
N LEU A 28 -0.75 -9.80 4.23
CA LEU A 28 0.48 -10.03 4.99
C LEU A 28 1.69 -9.40 4.32
N GLY A 29 1.79 -9.45 2.99
CA GLY A 29 2.79 -8.72 2.22
C GLY A 29 2.71 -7.22 2.49
N PHE A 30 1.51 -6.64 2.41
CA PHE A 30 1.27 -5.23 2.71
C PHE A 30 1.69 -4.85 4.13
N LEU A 31 1.43 -5.69 5.13
CA LEU A 31 1.90 -5.44 6.50
C LEU A 31 3.43 -5.36 6.58
N GLY A 32 4.14 -6.12 5.76
CA GLY A 32 5.59 -6.03 5.60
C GLY A 32 6.01 -4.64 5.12
N ASP A 33 5.41 -4.16 4.03
CA ASP A 33 5.68 -2.84 3.43
C ASP A 33 5.37 -1.70 4.43
N VAL A 34 4.26 -1.81 5.18
CA VAL A 34 3.95 -0.85 6.26
C VAL A 34 5.05 -0.84 7.34
N GLY A 35 5.61 -2.00 7.66
CA GLY A 35 6.73 -2.12 8.59
C GLY A 35 8.01 -1.46 8.07
N ASP A 36 8.28 -1.55 6.77
CA ASP A 36 9.42 -0.89 6.14
C ASP A 36 9.22 0.62 6.03
N LEU A 37 8.03 1.07 5.63
CA LEU A 37 7.62 2.47 5.69
C LEU A 37 7.81 3.06 7.10
N ALA A 38 7.38 2.34 8.14
CA ALA A 38 7.53 2.79 9.53
C ALA A 38 9.00 2.99 9.93
N LYS A 39 9.91 2.12 9.48
CA LYS A 39 11.36 2.29 9.73
C LYS A 39 11.92 3.51 9.02
N LEU A 40 11.44 3.82 7.81
CA LEU A 40 11.89 5.00 7.06
C LEU A 40 11.36 6.30 7.66
N VAL A 41 10.13 6.31 8.16
CA VAL A 41 9.60 7.44 8.95
C VAL A 41 10.49 7.67 10.18
N GLN A 42 10.84 6.62 10.94
CA GLN A 42 11.81 6.76 12.04
C GLN A 42 13.16 7.33 11.57
N GLY A 43 13.59 7.01 10.35
CA GLY A 43 14.80 7.59 9.77
C GLY A 43 14.67 9.09 9.48
N LYS A 44 13.53 9.52 8.91
CA LYS A 44 13.23 10.95 8.68
C LYS A 44 13.14 11.75 9.98
N GLU A 45 12.67 11.14 11.06
CA GLU A 45 12.65 11.72 12.40
C GLU A 45 14.01 11.63 13.14
N GLY A 46 15.07 11.17 12.48
CA GLY A 46 16.44 11.16 13.02
C GLY A 46 16.77 10.01 13.96
N VAL A 47 15.89 9.03 14.13
CA VAL A 47 16.10 7.86 15.01
C VAL A 47 16.96 6.78 14.33
N ARG A 48 16.81 6.61 13.02
CA ARG A 48 17.52 5.61 12.21
C ARG A 48 18.13 6.24 10.95
N PRO A 49 19.29 6.90 11.04
CA PRO A 49 19.86 7.63 9.90
C PRO A 49 20.23 6.69 8.75
N ARG A 50 19.96 7.14 7.53
CA ARG A 50 20.27 6.47 6.26
C ARG A 50 20.53 7.52 5.18
N ALA A 51 21.35 7.20 4.19
CA ALA A 51 21.82 8.17 3.19
C ALA A 51 20.76 8.56 2.14
N ASP A 52 19.88 7.63 1.81
CA ASP A 52 18.87 7.70 0.74
C ASP A 52 17.44 7.73 1.31
N LEU A 53 17.23 8.36 2.47
CA LEU A 53 15.93 8.36 3.16
C LEU A 53 14.78 8.91 2.33
N ASP A 54 15.01 9.95 1.52
CA ASP A 54 13.95 10.59 0.74
C ASP A 54 13.45 9.67 -0.37
N ASP A 55 14.38 9.11 -1.14
CA ASP A 55 14.05 8.18 -2.23
C ASP A 55 13.43 6.89 -1.69
N ALA A 56 13.98 6.34 -0.61
CA ALA A 56 13.44 5.15 0.04
C ALA A 56 12.03 5.40 0.57
N LEU A 57 11.78 6.56 1.22
CA LEU A 57 10.45 6.88 1.76
C LEU A 57 9.43 7.00 0.64
N ALA A 58 9.78 7.68 -0.46
CA ALA A 58 8.91 7.80 -1.62
C ALA A 58 8.57 6.42 -2.22
N HIS A 59 9.54 5.51 -2.26
CA HIS A 59 9.34 4.13 -2.71
C HIS A 59 8.34 3.39 -1.82
N GLU A 60 8.54 3.35 -0.51
CA GLU A 60 7.66 2.60 0.41
C GLU A 60 6.25 3.20 0.47
N LEU A 61 6.10 4.52 0.32
CA LEU A 61 4.78 5.14 0.18
C LEU A 61 4.06 4.66 -1.10
N ALA A 62 4.79 4.53 -2.21
CA ALA A 62 4.24 4.04 -3.46
C ALA A 62 3.88 2.54 -3.38
N ASP A 63 4.71 1.73 -2.74
CA ASP A 63 4.46 0.29 -2.54
C ASP A 63 3.27 0.05 -1.61
N CYS A 64 3.19 0.79 -0.50
CA CYS A 64 2.00 0.77 0.36
C CYS A 64 0.73 1.14 -0.42
N LEU A 65 0.78 2.19 -1.26
CA LEU A 65 -0.35 2.56 -2.10
C LEU A 65 -0.71 1.46 -3.11
N TRP A 66 0.29 0.79 -3.70
CA TRP A 66 0.06 -0.32 -4.62
C TRP A 66 -0.61 -1.53 -3.94
N CYS A 67 -0.22 -1.84 -2.70
CA CYS A 67 -0.88 -2.86 -1.91
C CYS A 67 -2.35 -2.51 -1.61
N VAL A 68 -2.65 -1.26 -1.25
CA VAL A 68 -4.04 -0.79 -1.05
C VAL A 68 -4.85 -0.91 -2.34
N MET A 69 -4.30 -0.46 -3.48
CA MET A 69 -4.96 -0.60 -4.80
C MET A 69 -5.21 -2.07 -5.17
N THR A 70 -4.24 -2.94 -4.89
CA THR A 70 -4.33 -4.38 -5.15
C THR A 70 -5.45 -5.02 -4.32
N LEU A 71 -5.52 -4.71 -3.03
CA LEU A 71 -6.58 -5.22 -2.15
C LEU A 71 -7.95 -4.70 -2.59
N ALA A 72 -8.07 -3.40 -2.90
CA ALA A 72 -9.31 -2.82 -3.40
C ALA A 72 -9.82 -3.56 -4.64
N ASP A 73 -8.95 -3.83 -5.61
CA ASP A 73 -9.29 -4.61 -6.81
C ASP A 73 -9.72 -6.05 -6.46
N ALA A 74 -8.98 -6.72 -5.57
CA ALA A 74 -9.27 -8.10 -5.15
C ALA A 74 -10.61 -8.28 -4.41
N TYR A 75 -11.13 -7.19 -3.82
CA TYR A 75 -12.41 -7.14 -3.10
C TYR A 75 -13.51 -6.37 -3.86
N GLY A 76 -13.23 -5.84 -5.06
CA GLY A 76 -14.20 -5.09 -5.85
C GLY A 76 -14.59 -3.73 -5.23
N VAL A 77 -13.69 -3.11 -4.48
CA VAL A 77 -13.88 -1.79 -3.87
C VAL A 77 -13.50 -0.69 -4.86
N ASP A 78 -14.42 0.25 -5.08
CA ASP A 78 -14.12 1.51 -5.75
C ASP A 78 -13.36 2.43 -4.79
N LEU A 79 -12.02 2.30 -4.80
CA LEU A 79 -11.14 3.01 -3.88
C LEU A 79 -11.20 4.53 -4.03
N GLU A 80 -11.32 5.04 -5.25
CA GLU A 80 -11.36 6.47 -5.52
C GLU A 80 -12.63 7.08 -4.92
N ARG A 81 -13.78 6.48 -5.20
CA ARG A 81 -15.05 6.92 -4.62
C ARG A 81 -15.03 6.83 -3.10
N ALA A 82 -14.52 5.72 -2.55
CA ALA A 82 -14.41 5.54 -1.10
C ALA A 82 -13.54 6.62 -0.46
N PHE A 83 -12.36 6.91 -1.05
CA PHE A 83 -11.45 7.93 -0.55
C PHE A 83 -12.09 9.33 -0.55
N VAL A 84 -12.71 9.73 -1.66
CA VAL A 84 -13.38 11.04 -1.78
C VAL A 84 -14.51 11.18 -0.76
N ALA A 85 -15.33 10.14 -0.57
CA ALA A 85 -16.39 10.14 0.43
C ALA A 85 -15.83 10.33 1.85
N THR A 86 -14.80 9.57 2.22
CA THR A 86 -14.17 9.67 3.54
C THR A 86 -13.56 11.05 3.77
N MET A 87 -12.87 11.64 2.78
CA MET A 87 -12.29 12.99 2.93
C MET A 87 -13.38 14.06 3.10
N ALA A 88 -14.50 13.93 2.38
CA ALA A 88 -15.63 14.84 2.53
C ALA A 88 -16.30 14.73 3.92
N GLU A 89 -16.41 13.52 4.47
CA GLU A 89 -16.91 13.28 5.82
C GLU A 89 -15.99 13.89 6.89
N LEU A 90 -14.67 13.66 6.78
CA LEU A 90 -13.69 14.23 7.70
C LEU A 90 -13.67 15.76 7.63
N GLY A 91 -13.79 16.35 6.44
CA GLY A 91 -13.86 17.80 6.27
C GLY A 91 -15.05 18.41 7.00
N ARG A 92 -16.26 17.83 6.84
CA ARG A 92 -17.46 18.29 7.55
C ARG A 92 -17.31 18.19 9.06
N ALA A 93 -16.71 17.11 9.56
CA ALA A 93 -16.52 16.90 11.00
C ALA A 93 -15.64 17.98 11.64
N ILE A 94 -14.70 18.57 10.89
CA ILE A 94 -13.85 19.67 11.36
C ILE A 94 -14.59 21.01 11.29
N ASP A 95 -15.40 21.24 10.25
CA ASP A 95 -16.14 22.49 10.06
C ASP A 95 -17.34 22.64 11.04
N ASP A 96 -17.83 21.52 11.59
CA ASP A 96 -18.94 21.48 12.55
C ASP A 96 -18.47 21.63 14.03
N GLU A 97 -17.16 21.74 14.30
CA GLU A 97 -16.55 22.06 15.63
C GLU A 97 -16.28 23.57 15.81
#